data_AF-A0A933YJK2-F1
#
_entry.id   AF-A0A933YJK2-F1
#
_cell.length_a   1.000
_cell.length_b   1.000
_cell.length_c   1.000
_cell.angle_alpha   90.00
_cell.angle_beta   90.00
_cell.angle_gamma   90.00
#
_symmetry.space_group_name_H-M   'P 1'
#
loop_
_entity.id
_entity.type
_entity.pdbx_description
1 polymer ?
#
loop_
_entity_poly.entity_id
_entity_poly.type
_entity_poly.pdbx_seq_one_letter_code
_entity_poly.pdbx_strand_id
1 'polypeptide(L)'
;MNSRLVFSLLFGVTLVFTACKKDEGSPTNSTNNSSSFTFKVDGAAVTVDSAMAVLYTLGIPPNNREIDVFAFKGGSQVLEMHFLPRTGAQTAAQNFNGAWLTYESGAMQYHSQSGTLTLATCDTTGGRFEGTFNFVGQQFGGSATKSITEGTLLVTRFTRQ
;
A
#
# COMPACT_ATOMS: atom_id res chain seq x y z
N MET A 1 -66.54 16.73 36.13
CA MET A 1 -66.45 16.23 37.52
C MET A 1 -65.51 15.02 37.49
N ASN A 2 -64.36 14.93 38.15
CA ASN A 2 -63.71 15.75 39.17
C ASN A 2 -62.18 15.66 39.02
N SER A 3 -61.53 16.78 39.31
CA SER A 3 -60.11 16.99 39.52
C SER A 3 -59.68 16.47 40.91
N ARG A 4 -58.46 15.93 41.05
CA ARG A 4 -57.57 15.96 42.25
C ARG A 4 -56.12 15.69 41.80
N LEU A 5 -55.23 16.69 41.70
CA LEU A 5 -54.33 17.27 42.73
C LEU A 5 -53.58 16.21 43.58
N VAL A 6 -52.30 15.93 43.28
CA VAL A 6 -51.04 16.52 43.83
C VAL A 6 -50.63 15.91 45.17
N PHE A 7 -49.41 15.36 45.26
CA PHE A 7 -48.47 15.59 46.38
C PHE A 7 -47.03 15.20 45.99
N SER A 8 -46.12 16.17 46.13
CA SER A 8 -44.66 16.08 45.96
C SER A 8 -43.96 15.37 47.13
N LEU A 9 -42.81 14.74 46.90
CA LEU A 9 -41.62 14.71 47.78
C LEU A 9 -40.48 13.98 47.02
N LEU A 10 -39.37 14.59 46.57
CA LEU A 10 -38.19 15.12 47.26
C LEU A 10 -36.98 14.15 47.26
N PHE A 11 -35.87 14.65 46.72
CA PHE A 11 -34.45 14.36 47.02
C PHE A 11 -33.79 13.03 46.59
N GLY A 12 -32.70 13.18 45.83
CA GLY A 12 -31.73 12.13 45.53
C GLY A 12 -30.63 12.56 44.56
N VAL A 13 -29.87 13.61 44.90
CA VAL A 13 -28.61 13.95 44.22
C VAL A 13 -27.50 13.03 44.75
N THR A 14 -26.84 12.30 43.85
CA THR A 14 -25.42 11.95 44.02
C THR A 14 -24.70 12.02 42.67
N LEU A 15 -23.89 13.07 42.54
CA LEU A 15 -22.79 13.16 41.59
C LEU A 15 -21.73 12.14 41.98
N VAL A 16 -21.31 11.29 41.05
CA VAL A 16 -20.00 10.64 41.14
C VAL A 16 -19.24 10.96 39.86
N PHE A 17 -18.30 11.89 39.98
CA PHE A 17 -17.29 12.16 38.98
C PHE A 17 -16.32 10.97 38.97
N THR A 18 -16.46 10.08 37.99
CA THR A 18 -15.36 9.16 37.65
C THR A 18 -14.37 9.94 36.80
N ALA A 19 -13.38 10.52 37.47
CA ALA A 19 -12.16 11.02 36.87
C ALA A 19 -11.40 9.83 36.26
N CYS A 20 -11.60 9.56 34.97
CA CYS A 20 -10.63 8.81 34.20
C CYS A 20 -9.38 9.68 34.10
N LYS A 21 -8.33 9.22 34.80
CA LYS A 21 -6.98 9.76 34.76
C LYS A 21 -6.59 9.96 33.30
N LYS A 22 -6.11 11.17 33.03
CA LYS A 22 -5.34 11.51 31.85
C LYS A 22 -4.08 10.65 31.90
N ASP A 23 -4.09 9.54 31.19
CA ASP A 23 -2.84 8.91 30.81
C ASP A 23 -2.19 9.86 29.82
N GLU A 24 -1.05 10.42 30.22
CA GLU A 24 -0.12 11.03 29.28
C GLU A 24 0.30 9.93 28.32
N GLY A 25 -0.42 9.87 27.19
CA GLY A 25 0.02 9.09 26.06
C GLY A 25 1.42 9.58 25.71
N SER A 26 2.41 8.72 25.96
CA SER A 26 3.75 8.81 25.39
C SER A 26 3.65 9.32 23.96
N PRO A 27 4.60 10.14 23.48
CA PRO A 27 4.61 10.53 22.08
C PRO A 27 4.68 9.23 21.28
N THR A 28 3.56 8.84 20.68
CA THR A 28 3.58 7.91 19.58
C THR A 28 4.37 8.64 18.52
N ASN A 29 5.63 8.23 18.33
CA ASN A 29 6.28 8.40 17.05
C ASN A 29 5.38 7.69 16.04
N SER A 30 4.35 8.39 15.57
CA SER A 30 3.69 8.09 14.33
C SER A 30 4.75 8.34 13.29
N THR A 31 5.55 7.31 13.01
CA THR A 31 6.26 7.21 11.75
C THR A 31 5.15 7.26 10.72
N ASN A 32 4.87 8.45 10.20
CA ASN A 32 3.89 8.66 9.17
C ASN A 32 4.33 7.79 8.00
N ASN A 33 3.73 6.61 7.89
CA ASN A 33 3.91 5.70 6.77
C ASN A 33 3.12 6.26 5.59
N SER A 34 3.55 7.42 5.10
CA SER A 34 2.98 8.05 3.92
C SER A 34 3.60 7.40 2.69
N SER A 35 3.12 6.20 2.33
CA SER A 35 3.38 5.68 1.00
C SER A 35 2.70 6.60 -0.01
N SER A 36 3.43 7.04 -1.04
CA SER A 36 2.90 7.86 -2.13
C SER A 36 3.13 7.11 -3.43
N PHE A 37 2.06 6.76 -4.11
CA PHE A 37 2.13 5.86 -5.25
C PHE A 37 1.10 6.29 -6.30
N THR A 38 1.58 6.70 -7.47
CA THR A 38 0.73 7.20 -8.57
C THR A 38 1.18 6.66 -9.90
N PHE A 39 0.27 6.54 -10.85
CA PHE A 39 0.56 6.15 -12.24
C PHE A 39 -0.61 6.51 -13.14
N LYS A 40 -0.46 6.30 -14.45
CA LYS A 40 -1.55 6.36 -15.43
C LYS A 40 -1.77 4.99 -16.06
N VAL A 41 -3.03 4.62 -16.28
CA VAL A 41 -3.45 3.45 -17.08
C VAL A 41 -4.13 3.98 -18.32
N ASP A 42 -3.56 3.70 -19.49
CA ASP A 42 -4.06 4.21 -20.78
C ASP A 42 -4.32 5.73 -20.75
N GLY A 43 -3.45 6.47 -20.06
CA GLY A 43 -3.54 7.92 -19.86
C GLY A 43 -4.43 8.39 -18.70
N ALA A 44 -5.25 7.52 -18.11
CA ALA A 44 -6.09 7.86 -16.97
C ALA A 44 -5.33 7.74 -15.65
N ALA A 45 -5.34 8.80 -14.82
CA ALA A 45 -4.60 8.84 -13.58
C ALA A 45 -5.16 7.90 -12.50
N VAL A 46 -4.26 7.22 -11.79
CA VAL A 46 -4.52 6.39 -10.63
C VAL A 46 -3.66 6.90 -9.48
N THR A 47 -4.33 7.34 -8.41
CA THR A 47 -3.72 7.55 -7.10
C THR A 47 -4.08 6.37 -6.21
N VAL A 48 -3.05 5.69 -5.71
CA VAL A 48 -3.16 4.56 -4.80
C VAL A 48 -3.43 5.09 -3.38
N ASP A 49 -4.24 4.38 -2.61
CA ASP A 49 -4.62 4.80 -1.25
C ASP A 49 -3.60 4.27 -0.22
N SER A 50 -3.04 3.08 -0.46
CA SER A 50 -1.98 2.52 0.37
C SER A 50 -1.10 1.54 -0.40
N ALA A 51 0.14 1.36 0.05
CA ALA A 51 1.04 0.33 -0.46
C ALA A 51 1.84 -0.29 0.68
N MET A 52 2.20 -1.55 0.53
CA MET A 52 3.10 -2.27 1.44
C MET A 52 4.17 -3.01 0.64
N ALA A 53 5.33 -3.17 1.27
CA ALA A 53 6.41 -3.99 0.74
C ALA A 53 6.71 -5.18 1.65
N VAL A 54 7.05 -6.32 1.04
CA VAL A 54 7.54 -7.52 1.73
C VAL A 54 8.90 -7.86 1.15
N LEU A 55 9.90 -8.07 2.00
CA LEU A 55 11.20 -8.60 1.60
C LEU A 55 11.35 -10.02 2.10
N TYR A 56 11.58 -10.94 1.17
CA TYR A 56 11.70 -12.37 1.45
C TYR A 56 12.96 -12.94 0.80
N THR A 57 13.31 -14.15 1.23
CA THR A 57 14.48 -14.91 0.76
C THR A 57 13.99 -16.06 -0.11
N LEU A 58 14.35 -16.06 -1.40
CA LEU A 58 14.04 -17.16 -2.32
C LEU A 58 14.98 -18.37 -2.15
N GLY A 59 16.20 -18.14 -1.65
CA GLY A 59 17.21 -19.18 -1.51
C GLY A 59 17.78 -19.68 -2.84
N ILE A 60 17.57 -18.96 -3.96
CA ILE A 60 18.03 -19.33 -5.29
C ILE A 60 19.11 -18.32 -5.76
N PRO A 61 20.35 -18.74 -6.04
CA PRO A 61 21.40 -17.89 -6.59
C PRO A 61 21.07 -17.37 -8.01
N PRO A 62 21.62 -16.21 -8.46
CA PRO A 62 22.52 -15.32 -7.72
C PRO A 62 21.80 -14.38 -6.76
N ASN A 63 20.48 -14.23 -6.90
CA ASN A 63 19.69 -13.27 -6.16
C ASN A 63 18.85 -13.98 -5.10
N ASN A 64 19.44 -14.16 -3.91
CA ASN A 64 18.81 -14.88 -2.82
C ASN A 64 17.60 -14.16 -2.19
N ARG A 65 17.26 -12.94 -2.62
CA ARG A 65 16.23 -12.08 -2.00
C ARG A 65 15.45 -11.30 -3.04
N GLU A 66 14.18 -11.06 -2.76
CA GLU A 66 13.27 -10.26 -3.58
C GLU A 66 12.36 -9.37 -2.72
N ILE A 67 11.86 -8.31 -3.35
CA ILE A 67 10.85 -7.43 -2.79
C ILE A 67 9.57 -7.61 -3.58
N ASP A 68 8.48 -7.82 -2.85
CA ASP A 68 7.13 -7.63 -3.36
C ASP A 68 6.58 -6.30 -2.90
N VAL A 69 5.99 -5.54 -3.80
CA VAL A 69 5.20 -4.35 -3.49
C VAL A 69 3.76 -4.57 -3.94
N PHE A 70 2.83 -4.39 -3.00
CA PHE A 70 1.39 -4.45 -3.26
C PHE A 70 0.79 -3.06 -3.06
N ALA A 71 0.10 -2.55 -4.08
CA ALA A 71 -0.57 -1.25 -4.05
C ALA A 71 -2.09 -1.42 -4.10
N PHE A 72 -2.81 -0.67 -3.27
CA PHE A 72 -4.26 -0.81 -3.08
C PHE A 72 -5.01 0.50 -3.32
N LYS A 73 -6.18 0.40 -3.97
CA LYS A 73 -7.14 1.48 -4.15
C LYS A 73 -8.55 0.99 -3.85
N GLY A 74 -9.30 1.72 -3.02
CA GLY A 74 -10.64 1.33 -2.60
C GLY A 74 -10.68 -0.02 -1.87
N GLY A 75 -9.57 -0.43 -1.25
CA GLY A 75 -9.41 -1.74 -0.60
C GLY A 75 -9.07 -2.90 -1.54
N SER A 76 -9.01 -2.68 -2.86
CA SER A 76 -8.59 -3.70 -3.84
C SER A 76 -7.14 -3.49 -4.27
N GLN A 77 -6.41 -4.59 -4.48
CA GLN A 77 -5.08 -4.53 -5.11
C GLN A 77 -5.23 -4.02 -6.55
N VAL A 78 -4.39 -3.05 -6.92
CA VAL A 78 -4.37 -2.46 -8.27
C VAL A 78 -3.02 -2.62 -8.95
N LEU A 79 -1.97 -2.94 -8.20
CA LEU A 79 -0.64 -3.16 -8.74
C LEU A 79 0.16 -4.08 -7.82
N GLU A 80 0.93 -4.96 -8.44
CA GLU A 80 1.90 -5.85 -7.78
C GLU A 80 3.24 -5.72 -8.50
N MET A 81 4.33 -5.75 -7.73
CA MET A 81 5.69 -5.65 -8.27
C MET A 81 6.59 -6.64 -7.55
N HIS A 82 7.23 -7.53 -8.30
CA HIS A 82 8.30 -8.40 -7.81
C HIS A 82 9.62 -7.92 -8.42
N PHE A 83 10.63 -7.63 -7.59
CA PHE A 83 11.91 -7.14 -8.11
C PHE A 83 13.08 -7.37 -7.15
N LEU A 84 14.29 -7.23 -7.70
CA LEU A 84 15.53 -7.39 -6.95
C LEU A 84 15.75 -6.20 -6.01
N PRO A 85 16.22 -6.41 -4.77
CA PRO A 85 16.44 -5.36 -3.77
C PRO A 85 17.71 -4.55 -4.06
N ARG A 86 17.72 -3.81 -5.16
CA ARG A 86 18.83 -2.96 -5.59
C ARG A 86 18.35 -1.66 -6.24
N THR A 87 19.16 -0.62 -6.13
CA THR A 87 18.95 0.63 -6.87
C THR A 87 19.25 0.47 -8.36
N GLY A 88 18.80 1.46 -9.15
CA GLY A 88 19.00 1.51 -10.59
C GLY A 88 17.83 0.93 -11.38
N ALA A 89 18.03 0.86 -12.70
CA ALA A 89 17.03 0.38 -13.64
C ALA A 89 16.97 -1.15 -13.67
N GLN A 90 15.75 -1.67 -13.71
CA GLN A 90 15.42 -3.08 -13.87
C GLN A 90 14.40 -3.19 -14.99
N THR A 91 14.68 -4.02 -16.00
CA THR A 91 13.77 -4.24 -17.12
C THR A 91 12.47 -4.85 -16.62
N ALA A 92 11.33 -4.30 -17.04
CA ALA A 92 10.04 -4.91 -16.73
C ALA A 92 9.82 -6.15 -17.62
N ALA A 93 9.61 -7.31 -17.01
CA ALA A 93 9.57 -8.62 -17.68
C ALA A 93 8.63 -9.60 -16.96
N GLN A 94 8.48 -10.82 -17.46
CA GLN A 94 7.70 -11.89 -16.80
C GLN A 94 8.61 -12.94 -16.16
N ASN A 95 9.69 -12.49 -15.52
CA ASN A 95 10.67 -13.35 -14.87
C ASN A 95 11.40 -12.62 -13.75
N PHE A 96 12.04 -13.40 -12.89
CA PHE A 96 12.78 -12.95 -11.70
C PHE A 96 14.18 -12.38 -11.99
N ASN A 97 14.60 -12.29 -13.27
CA ASN A 97 15.85 -11.61 -13.63
C ASN A 97 15.64 -10.10 -13.85
N GLY A 98 14.40 -9.66 -14.00
CA GLY A 98 13.98 -8.26 -14.10
C GLY A 98 13.02 -7.89 -12.99
N ALA A 99 12.18 -6.89 -13.25
CA ALA A 99 11.04 -6.55 -12.42
C ALA A 99 9.77 -7.15 -13.05
N TRP A 100 9.06 -8.03 -12.35
CA TRP A 100 7.74 -8.48 -12.77
C TRP A 100 6.69 -7.55 -12.22
N LEU A 101 6.08 -6.76 -13.10
CA LEU A 101 5.05 -5.78 -12.73
C LEU A 101 3.68 -6.26 -13.23
N THR A 102 2.67 -6.21 -12.39
CA THR A 102 1.31 -6.65 -12.73
C THR A 102 0.31 -5.57 -12.37
N TYR A 103 -0.43 -5.07 -13.36
CA TYR A 103 -1.60 -4.23 -13.12
C TYR A 103 -2.85 -5.08 -12.93
N GLU A 104 -3.60 -4.80 -11.88
CA GLU A 104 -4.80 -5.53 -11.47
C GLU A 104 -6.05 -4.69 -11.79
N SER A 105 -6.98 -5.26 -12.57
CA SER A 105 -8.22 -4.62 -12.99
C SER A 105 -9.41 -5.57 -12.81
N GLY A 106 -9.95 -5.61 -11.60
CA GLY A 106 -11.00 -6.56 -11.25
C GLY A 106 -10.43 -7.98 -11.19
N ALA A 107 -10.99 -8.89 -11.97
CA ALA A 107 -10.48 -10.27 -12.08
C ALA A 107 -9.38 -10.44 -13.14
N MET A 108 -8.94 -9.35 -13.78
CA MET A 108 -7.98 -9.37 -14.88
C MET A 108 -6.61 -8.87 -14.44
N GLN A 109 -5.58 -9.66 -14.74
CA GLN A 109 -4.19 -9.34 -14.46
C GLN A 109 -3.46 -8.99 -15.75
N TYR A 110 -2.66 -7.93 -15.74
CA TYR A 110 -1.87 -7.48 -16.89
C TYR A 110 -0.39 -7.49 -16.54
N HIS A 111 0.32 -8.54 -16.93
CA HIS A 111 1.73 -8.73 -16.59
C HIS A 111 2.66 -8.02 -17.57
N SER A 112 3.73 -7.40 -17.07
CA SER A 112 4.68 -6.63 -17.86
C SER A 112 5.35 -7.43 -18.97
N GLN A 113 5.22 -6.97 -20.20
CA GLN A 113 5.94 -7.48 -21.38
C GLN A 113 7.17 -6.64 -21.73
N SER A 114 7.13 -5.36 -21.39
CA SER A 114 8.21 -4.41 -21.63
C SER A 114 8.09 -3.22 -20.68
N GLY A 115 9.16 -2.45 -20.55
CA GLY A 115 9.20 -1.27 -19.70
C GLY A 115 10.35 -1.31 -18.71
N THR A 116 10.23 -0.54 -17.64
CA THR A 116 11.30 -0.39 -16.65
C THR A 116 10.74 -0.03 -15.28
N LEU A 117 11.33 -0.60 -14.24
CA LEU A 117 11.31 -0.09 -12.87
C LEU A 117 12.68 0.54 -12.58
N THR A 118 12.72 1.78 -12.13
CA THR A 118 13.95 2.45 -11.71
C THR A 118 13.85 2.85 -10.26
N LEU A 119 14.66 2.25 -9.39
CA LEU A 119 14.71 2.61 -7.98
C LEU A 119 15.83 3.62 -7.74
N ALA A 120 15.46 4.83 -7.33
CA ALA A 120 16.40 5.82 -6.83
C ALA A 120 16.89 5.46 -5.43
N THR A 121 15.97 4.97 -4.57
CA THR A 121 16.28 4.48 -3.23
C THR A 121 15.78 3.04 -3.08
N CYS A 122 16.64 2.17 -2.55
CA CYS A 122 16.28 0.81 -2.16
C CYS A 122 16.94 0.48 -0.81
N ASP A 123 16.36 0.98 0.27
CA ASP A 123 16.82 0.73 1.63
C ASP A 123 16.02 -0.40 2.27
N THR A 124 16.57 -1.61 2.20
CA THR A 124 15.97 -2.80 2.82
C THR A 124 16.13 -2.83 4.34
N THR A 125 16.99 -1.98 4.90
CA THR A 125 17.24 -1.88 6.35
C THR A 125 16.25 -0.92 7.00
N GLY A 126 16.09 0.28 6.43
CA GLY A 126 15.12 1.29 6.85
C GLY A 126 13.72 1.11 6.27
N GLY A 127 13.53 0.19 5.31
CA GLY A 127 12.22 -0.12 4.73
C GLY A 127 11.69 0.96 3.80
N ARG A 128 12.58 1.64 3.06
CA ARG A 128 12.23 2.73 2.14
C ARG A 128 12.59 2.37 0.70
N PHE A 129 11.59 2.41 -0.18
CA PHE A 129 11.75 2.25 -1.62
C PHE A 129 11.18 3.46 -2.34
N GLU A 130 11.97 4.05 -3.23
CA GLU A 130 11.57 5.23 -3.98
C GLU A 130 12.03 5.11 -5.42
N GLY A 131 11.14 5.40 -6.37
CA GLY A 131 11.47 5.22 -7.77
C GLY A 131 10.34 5.56 -8.72
N THR A 132 10.59 5.24 -9.99
CA THR A 132 9.65 5.43 -11.09
C THR A 132 9.46 4.13 -11.86
N PHE A 133 8.33 3.97 -12.51
CA PHE A 133 8.07 2.81 -13.35
C PHE A 133 7.16 3.13 -14.54
N ASN A 134 7.30 2.33 -15.58
CA ASN A 134 6.39 2.28 -16.70
C ASN A 134 6.45 0.88 -17.32
N PHE A 135 5.34 0.38 -17.84
CA PHE A 135 5.32 -0.89 -18.54
C PHE A 135 4.11 -1.03 -19.46
N VAL A 136 4.22 -1.93 -20.43
CA VAL A 136 3.06 -2.44 -21.17
C VAL A 136 2.70 -3.79 -20.57
N GLY A 137 1.52 -3.87 -19.96
CA GLY A 137 0.99 -5.10 -19.40
C GLY A 137 0.15 -5.85 -20.43
N GLN A 138 0.32 -7.17 -20.52
CA GLN A 138 -0.54 -8.05 -21.32
C GLN A 138 -1.43 -8.88 -20.40
N GLN A 139 -2.70 -8.99 -20.76
CA GLN A 139 -3.68 -9.78 -20.02
C GLN A 139 -3.25 -11.24 -19.90
N PHE A 140 -3.28 -11.79 -18.68
CA PHE A 140 -3.07 -13.21 -18.45
C PHE A 140 -4.10 -14.05 -19.22
N GLY A 141 -3.62 -15.00 -20.03
CA GLY A 141 -4.48 -15.85 -20.87
C GLY A 141 -5.17 -15.12 -22.03
N GLY A 142 -4.79 -13.87 -22.34
CA GLY A 142 -5.41 -13.05 -23.39
C GLY A 142 -4.41 -12.24 -24.22
N SER A 143 -4.96 -11.41 -25.12
CA SER A 143 -4.19 -10.51 -26.00
C SER A 143 -4.40 -9.03 -25.71
N ALA A 144 -5.33 -8.68 -24.83
CA ALA A 144 -5.55 -7.30 -24.43
C ALA A 144 -4.31 -6.74 -23.72
N THR A 145 -4.05 -5.45 -23.90
CA THR A 145 -2.92 -4.76 -23.28
C THR A 145 -3.36 -3.52 -22.53
N LYS A 146 -2.53 -3.11 -21.58
CA LYS A 146 -2.64 -1.86 -20.82
C LYS A 146 -1.31 -1.11 -20.85
N SER A 147 -1.36 0.19 -21.09
CA SER A 147 -0.19 1.06 -21.00
C SER A 147 -0.13 1.70 -19.63
N ILE A 148 0.89 1.35 -18.84
CA ILE A 148 1.14 1.91 -17.53
C ILE A 148 2.30 2.89 -17.65
N THR A 149 2.03 4.17 -17.36
CA THR A 149 2.96 5.28 -17.59
C THR A 149 3.02 6.21 -16.40
N GLU A 150 4.06 7.04 -16.35
CA GLU A 150 4.26 8.07 -15.31
C GLU A 150 4.15 7.52 -13.89
N GLY A 151 4.58 6.27 -13.69
CA GLY A 151 4.54 5.61 -12.41
C GLY A 151 5.58 6.19 -11.47
N THR A 152 5.16 6.56 -10.26
CA THR A 152 6.03 6.94 -9.14
C THR A 152 5.66 6.09 -7.93
N LEU A 153 6.67 5.65 -7.20
CA LEU A 153 6.48 4.93 -5.95
C LEU A 153 7.34 5.50 -4.84
N LEU A 154 6.74 5.61 -3.67
CA LEU A 154 7.37 5.76 -2.38
C LEU A 154 6.67 4.77 -1.45
N VAL A 155 7.40 3.80 -0.94
CA VAL A 155 6.90 2.82 0.03
C VAL A 155 7.76 2.91 1.28
N THR A 156 7.12 3.15 2.42
CA THR A 156 7.78 3.19 3.74
C THR A 156 7.19 2.17 4.71
N ARG A 157 6.07 1.52 4.34
CA ARG A 157 5.47 0.42 5.11
C ARG A 157 6.04 -0.90 4.62
N PHE A 158 6.72 -1.61 5.52
CA PHE A 158 7.60 -2.71 5.14
C PHE A 158 7.56 -3.85 6.16
N THR A 159 7.51 -5.09 5.66
CA THR A 159 7.57 -6.32 6.46
C THR A 159 8.74 -7.18 5.96
N ARG A 160 9.44 -7.85 6.89
CA ARG A 160 10.45 -8.88 6.58
C ARG A 160 9.88 -10.25 6.87
N GLN A 161 10.11 -11.19 5.96
CA GLN A 161 9.82 -12.61 6.13
C GLN A 161 11.11 -13.42 6.20
#